data_AF-A0A6I1MRG7-F1
#
_entry.id   AF-A0A6I1MRG7-F1
#
_cell.length_a   1.000
_cell.length_b   1.000
_cell.length_c   1.000
_cell.angle_alpha   90.00
_cell.angle_beta   90.00
_cell.angle_gamma   90.00
#
_symmetry.space_group_name_H-M   'P 1'
#
loop_
_entity.id
_entity.type
_entity.pdbx_description
1 polymer ?
#
loop_
_entity_poly.entity_id
_entity_poly.type
_entity_poly.pdbx_seq_one_letter_code
_entity_poly.pdbx_strand_id
1 'polypeptide(L)'
;RTELARKMQRKMKALGMKIVLQGYAGMVPTDIKDKRPNVEIIPQGTWCSFERPAMLRTDSADYKEFARIFYKCQEEVYGKYFSNYYATDPFHEGGTDAGMSRATIYKETLASMLEYDSEAVWVIQSWRENPAQEGLNGIVPERRNNILVLDLYAELDPRWIGRSNIWGYQWDEPEFDGTPWVWNMLNNFGGRMGIHGQLGVLATEIPNAYKTTSTGKTSHMKGIGITPEALESNPVLFDLL
;
A
#
# COMPACT_ATOMS: atom_id res chain seq x y z
N ARG A 1 12.13 17.24 11.34
CA ARG A 1 10.82 16.57 11.06
C ARG A 1 10.42 15.57 12.16
N THR A 2 11.37 14.87 12.80
CA THR A 2 11.13 13.88 13.88
C THR A 2 10.24 14.38 15.02
N GLU A 3 10.50 15.56 15.59
CA GLU A 3 9.72 16.10 16.72
C GLU A 3 8.25 16.32 16.35
N LEU A 4 7.99 16.82 15.13
CA LEU A 4 6.64 17.01 14.62
C LEU A 4 5.91 15.67 14.46
N ALA A 5 6.58 14.67 13.88
CA ALA A 5 6.02 13.33 13.73
C ALA A 5 5.65 12.72 15.09
N ARG A 6 6.55 12.82 16.09
CA ARG A 6 6.27 12.38 17.47
C ARG A 6 5.11 13.15 18.11
N LYS A 7 4.99 14.46 17.86
CA LYS A 7 3.86 15.27 18.34
C LYS A 7 2.54 14.81 17.72
N MET A 8 2.53 14.50 16.41
CA MET A 8 1.37 13.98 15.70
C MET A 8 0.97 12.59 16.21
N GLN A 9 1.93 11.68 16.38
CA GLN A 9 1.69 10.33 16.91
C GLN A 9 1.01 10.36 18.29
N ARG A 10 1.46 11.22 19.19
CA ARG A 10 0.83 11.37 20.51
C ARG A 10 -0.62 11.84 20.40
N LYS A 11 -0.92 12.80 19.51
CA LYS A 11 -2.28 13.28 19.29
C LYS A 11 -3.18 12.20 18.67
N MET A 12 -2.71 11.55 17.61
CA MET A 12 -3.43 10.46 16.95
C MET A 12 -3.73 9.32 17.93
N LYS A 13 -2.75 8.92 18.74
CA LYS A 13 -2.93 7.89 19.78
C LYS A 13 -3.96 8.30 20.84
N ALA A 14 -3.92 9.55 21.30
CA ALA A 14 -4.91 10.07 22.25
C ALA A 14 -6.34 10.07 21.69
N LEU A 15 -6.49 10.14 20.36
CA LEU A 15 -7.77 10.06 19.66
C LEU A 15 -8.16 8.64 19.24
N GLY A 16 -7.37 7.62 19.59
CA GLY A 16 -7.62 6.23 19.19
C GLY A 16 -7.31 5.92 17.72
N MET A 17 -6.67 6.83 16.99
CA MET A 17 -6.31 6.62 15.58
C MET A 17 -5.16 5.60 15.45
N LYS A 18 -5.20 4.80 14.39
CA LYS A 18 -4.10 3.95 13.96
C LYS A 18 -3.29 4.69 12.90
N ILE A 19 -1.96 4.52 12.93
CA ILE A 19 -1.04 5.31 12.10
C ILE A 19 -0.37 4.36 11.12
N VAL A 20 -0.43 4.61 9.82
CA VAL A 20 0.35 3.79 8.88
C VAL A 20 1.79 4.28 8.87
N LEU A 21 2.73 3.44 9.31
CA LEU A 21 4.18 3.72 9.24
C LEU A 21 4.76 3.16 7.93
N GLN A 22 6.05 3.33 7.72
CA GLN A 22 6.69 2.82 6.50
C GLN A 22 7.05 1.35 6.66
N GLY A 23 6.74 0.55 5.65
CA GLY A 23 7.37 -0.74 5.41
C GLY A 23 8.68 -0.57 4.64
N TYR A 24 9.39 -1.66 4.41
CA TYR A 24 10.58 -1.69 3.57
C TYR A 24 10.48 -2.78 2.52
N ALA A 25 10.63 -2.41 1.25
CA ALA A 25 10.62 -3.34 0.12
C ALA A 25 11.95 -3.36 -0.66
N GLY A 26 13.06 -2.97 -0.02
CA GLY A 26 14.40 -3.12 -0.58
C GLY A 26 14.96 -1.89 -1.29
N MET A 27 14.30 -0.74 -1.23
CA MET A 27 14.79 0.50 -1.86
C MET A 27 16.14 0.94 -1.30
N VAL A 28 17.13 1.14 -2.17
CA VAL A 28 18.49 1.60 -1.84
C VAL A 28 18.98 2.64 -2.86
N PRO A 29 19.95 3.50 -2.48
CA PRO A 29 20.61 4.39 -3.44
C PRO A 29 21.24 3.63 -4.62
N THR A 30 21.35 4.30 -5.77
CA THR A 30 21.94 3.70 -6.99
C THR A 30 23.43 3.44 -6.86
N ASP A 31 24.11 4.15 -5.97
CA ASP A 31 25.55 4.05 -5.65
C ASP A 31 25.85 3.12 -4.46
N ILE A 32 24.89 2.31 -4.00
CA ILE A 32 25.07 1.44 -2.82
C ILE A 32 26.26 0.48 -2.95
N LYS A 33 26.65 0.12 -4.17
CA LYS A 33 27.82 -0.73 -4.45
C LYS A 33 29.14 -0.09 -4.07
N ASP A 34 29.23 1.24 -3.97
CA ASP A 34 30.43 1.93 -3.51
C ASP A 34 30.72 1.64 -2.03
N LYS A 35 29.67 1.32 -1.26
CA LYS A 35 29.75 0.96 0.17
C LYS A 35 29.62 -0.54 0.42
N ARG A 36 28.89 -1.26 -0.44
CA ARG A 36 28.66 -2.71 -0.34
C ARG A 36 28.88 -3.37 -1.72
N PRO A 37 30.13 -3.61 -2.14
CA PRO A 37 30.44 -3.99 -3.53
C PRO A 37 29.73 -5.23 -4.06
N ASN A 38 29.46 -6.21 -3.19
CA ASN A 38 28.86 -7.49 -3.55
C ASN A 38 27.33 -7.51 -3.45
N VAL A 39 26.68 -6.37 -3.14
CA VAL A 39 25.23 -6.32 -3.00
C VAL A 39 24.53 -6.55 -4.32
N GLU A 40 23.53 -7.43 -4.32
CA GLU A 40 22.68 -7.68 -5.47
C GLU A 40 21.53 -6.66 -5.52
N ILE A 41 21.50 -5.88 -6.60
CA ILE A 41 20.48 -4.85 -6.84
C ILE A 41 19.82 -5.02 -8.20
N ILE A 42 18.58 -4.58 -8.27
CA ILE A 42 17.76 -4.45 -9.46
C ILE A 42 17.61 -2.95 -9.74
N PRO A 43 18.30 -2.41 -10.76
CA PRO A 43 18.08 -1.04 -11.22
C PRO A 43 16.63 -0.85 -11.67
N GLN A 44 15.96 0.20 -11.19
CA GLN A 44 14.53 0.41 -11.45
C GLN A 44 14.26 1.30 -12.67
N GLY A 45 15.30 1.75 -13.39
CA GLY A 45 15.15 2.61 -14.56
C GLY A 45 14.72 4.04 -14.19
N THR A 46 13.83 4.64 -14.98
CA THR A 46 13.39 6.03 -14.77
C THR A 46 11.88 6.14 -14.58
N TRP A 47 11.43 7.20 -13.92
CA TRP A 47 10.03 7.61 -13.83
C TRP A 47 9.95 9.12 -14.02
N CYS A 48 9.15 9.58 -15.00
CA CYS A 48 9.03 10.99 -15.36
C CYS A 48 10.39 11.72 -15.50
N SER A 49 11.34 11.07 -16.17
CA SER A 49 12.73 11.54 -16.37
C SER A 49 13.65 11.56 -15.14
N PHE A 50 13.19 11.09 -13.98
CA PHE A 50 14.02 10.91 -12.79
C PHE A 50 14.56 9.48 -12.71
N GLU A 51 15.83 9.34 -12.35
CA GLU A 51 16.40 8.04 -12.03
C GLU A 51 15.74 7.49 -10.76
N ARG A 52 15.17 6.29 -10.87
CA ARG A 52 14.59 5.60 -9.73
C ARG A 52 15.71 5.02 -8.85
N PRO A 53 15.53 4.96 -7.52
CA PRO A 53 16.43 4.21 -6.65
C PRO A 53 16.54 2.75 -7.11
N ALA A 54 17.65 2.11 -6.79
CA ALA A 54 17.79 0.67 -6.98
C ALA A 54 16.96 -0.08 -5.93
N MET A 55 16.72 -1.36 -6.18
CA MET A 55 16.02 -2.25 -5.24
C MET A 55 16.88 -3.47 -4.95
N LEU A 56 17.05 -3.84 -3.68
CA LEU A 56 17.63 -5.13 -3.31
C LEU A 56 16.70 -6.26 -3.77
N ARG A 57 17.28 -7.39 -4.15
CA ARG A 57 16.49 -8.62 -4.28
C ARG A 57 15.93 -9.00 -2.90
N THR A 58 14.62 -9.16 -2.78
CA THR A 58 13.97 -9.41 -1.47
C THR A 58 14.30 -10.78 -0.86
N ASP A 59 14.80 -11.73 -1.65
CA ASP A 59 15.24 -13.05 -1.22
C ASP A 59 16.72 -13.09 -0.77
N SER A 60 17.44 -11.96 -0.91
CA SER A 60 18.85 -11.86 -0.54
C SER A 60 19.08 -11.73 0.97
N ALA A 61 20.29 -12.09 1.41
CA ALA A 61 20.73 -11.85 2.79
C ALA A 61 20.83 -10.35 3.10
N ASP A 62 21.25 -9.54 2.12
CA ASP A 62 21.37 -8.09 2.26
C ASP A 62 20.00 -7.44 2.50
N TYR A 63 18.96 -7.88 1.80
CA TYR A 63 17.59 -7.41 2.04
C TYR A 63 17.16 -7.66 3.50
N LYS A 64 17.38 -8.88 4.01
CA LYS A 64 17.01 -9.25 5.39
C LYS A 64 17.75 -8.39 6.42
N GLU A 65 19.04 -8.14 6.20
CA GLU A 65 19.82 -7.24 7.05
C GLU A 65 19.28 -5.80 7.01
N PHE A 66 19.05 -5.26 5.81
CA PHE A 66 18.60 -3.87 5.64
C PHE A 66 17.18 -3.66 6.18
N ALA A 67 16.28 -4.64 6.00
CA ALA A 67 14.94 -4.59 6.56
C ALA A 67 14.99 -4.52 8.10
N ARG A 68 15.81 -5.36 8.75
CA ARG A 68 16.00 -5.32 10.21
C ARG A 68 16.55 -3.98 10.69
N ILE A 69 17.55 -3.45 9.98
CA ILE A 69 18.12 -2.12 10.30
C ILE A 69 17.06 -1.04 10.14
N PHE A 70 16.30 -1.06 9.05
CA PHE A 70 15.25 -0.09 8.76
C PHE A 70 14.19 -0.05 9.87
N TYR A 71 13.63 -1.21 10.25
CA TYR A 71 12.62 -1.26 11.29
C TYR A 71 13.19 -0.90 12.68
N LYS A 72 14.44 -1.29 12.98
CA LYS A 72 15.12 -0.87 14.20
C LYS A 72 15.30 0.65 14.26
N CYS A 73 15.75 1.29 13.18
CA CYS A 73 15.88 2.74 13.12
C CYS A 73 14.50 3.43 13.22
N GLN A 74 13.48 2.88 12.56
CA GLN A 74 12.12 3.39 12.68
C GLN A 74 11.62 3.32 14.14
N GLU A 75 11.92 2.23 14.86
CA GLU A 75 11.62 2.07 16.28
C GLU A 75 12.36 3.09 17.16
N GLU A 76 13.65 3.31 16.94
CA GLU A 76 14.43 4.30 17.70
C GLU A 76 13.89 5.73 17.50
N VAL A 77 13.38 6.02 16.31
CA VAL A 77 12.82 7.34 15.96
C VAL A 77 11.39 7.49 16.47
N TYR A 78 10.51 6.50 16.32
CA TYR A 78 9.08 6.66 16.60
C TYR A 78 8.58 5.93 17.85
N GLY A 79 9.38 5.01 18.39
CA GLY A 79 9.03 4.12 19.49
C GLY A 79 8.38 2.83 19.01
N LYS A 80 8.50 1.79 19.82
CA LYS A 80 7.90 0.48 19.58
C LYS A 80 6.38 0.48 19.81
N TYR A 81 5.65 -0.37 19.10
CA TYR A 81 4.21 -0.62 19.31
C TYR A 81 3.31 0.61 19.15
N PHE A 82 3.72 1.59 18.34
CA PHE A 82 2.87 2.73 18.00
C PHE A 82 1.86 2.42 16.89
N SER A 83 2.17 1.44 16.07
CA SER A 83 1.29 0.92 15.04
C SER A 83 1.68 -0.51 14.69
N ASN A 84 0.73 -1.23 14.12
CA ASN A 84 0.95 -2.50 13.46
C ASN A 84 0.67 -2.39 11.95
N TYR A 85 0.54 -1.18 11.40
CA TYR A 85 0.25 -0.93 9.99
C TYR A 85 1.45 -0.29 9.29
N TYR A 86 1.89 -0.90 8.19
CA TYR A 86 3.09 -0.49 7.45
C TYR A 86 2.79 -0.43 5.96
N ALA A 87 3.15 0.67 5.29
CA ALA A 87 2.97 0.84 3.85
C ALA A 87 4.31 0.86 3.12
N THR A 88 4.38 0.10 2.04
CA THR A 88 5.44 0.15 1.03
C THR A 88 4.88 -0.42 -0.26
N ASP A 89 5.19 0.20 -1.40
CA ASP A 89 4.62 -0.17 -2.69
C ASP A 89 5.75 -0.39 -3.70
N PRO A 90 6.40 -1.57 -3.71
CA PRO A 90 7.37 -1.88 -4.75
C PRO A 90 6.67 -1.79 -6.11
N PHE A 91 7.40 -1.31 -7.12
CA PHE A 91 6.92 -1.15 -8.49
C PHE A 91 5.77 -0.15 -8.69
N HIS A 92 5.56 0.77 -7.73
CA HIS A 92 4.57 1.84 -7.90
C HIS A 92 4.89 2.66 -9.17
N GLU A 93 3.93 2.66 -10.09
CA GLU A 93 4.02 3.31 -11.41
C GLU A 93 5.21 2.91 -12.29
N GLY A 94 5.66 1.66 -12.20
CA GLY A 94 6.70 1.11 -13.07
C GLY A 94 7.88 0.57 -12.28
N GLY A 95 9.08 0.64 -12.83
CA GLY A 95 10.20 -0.16 -12.33
C GLY A 95 10.18 -1.56 -12.95
N THR A 96 11.00 -2.46 -12.40
CA THR A 96 11.16 -3.81 -12.94
C THR A 96 11.55 -4.78 -11.83
N ASP A 97 11.01 -6.00 -11.89
CA ASP A 97 11.44 -7.11 -11.05
C ASP A 97 12.67 -7.83 -11.60
N ALA A 98 13.12 -7.49 -12.83
CA ALA A 98 14.21 -8.12 -13.54
C ALA A 98 14.15 -9.67 -13.53
N GLY A 99 12.93 -10.22 -13.66
CA GLY A 99 12.69 -11.66 -13.67
C GLY A 99 12.59 -12.29 -12.28
N MET A 100 12.62 -11.49 -11.21
CA MET A 100 12.28 -11.96 -9.87
C MET A 100 10.76 -12.16 -9.76
N SER A 101 10.34 -13.28 -9.20
CA SER A 101 8.91 -13.56 -9.03
C SER A 101 8.25 -12.54 -8.10
N ARG A 102 7.13 -11.95 -8.55
CA ARG A 102 6.33 -11.05 -7.71
C ARG A 102 5.78 -11.77 -6.48
N ALA A 103 5.49 -13.07 -6.59
CA ALA A 103 5.10 -13.90 -5.45
C ALA A 103 6.19 -13.92 -4.38
N THR A 104 7.45 -14.12 -4.76
CA THR A 104 8.59 -14.07 -3.83
C THR A 104 8.75 -12.68 -3.23
N ILE A 105 8.62 -11.62 -4.03
CA ILE A 105 8.74 -10.24 -3.54
C ILE A 105 7.71 -9.93 -2.47
N TYR A 106 6.44 -10.26 -2.73
CA TYR A 106 5.35 -10.02 -1.78
C TYR A 106 5.51 -10.86 -0.51
N LYS A 107 5.86 -12.14 -0.66
CA LYS A 107 6.11 -13.05 0.45
C LYS A 107 7.22 -12.53 1.38
N GLU A 108 8.39 -12.21 0.83
CA GLU A 108 9.55 -11.77 1.64
C GLU A 108 9.33 -10.36 2.21
N THR A 109 8.60 -9.49 1.51
CA THR A 109 8.21 -8.17 2.03
C THR A 109 7.34 -8.32 3.27
N LEU A 110 6.25 -9.09 3.19
CA LEU A 110 5.38 -9.35 4.34
C LEU A 110 6.12 -10.10 5.46
N ALA A 111 6.95 -11.10 5.11
CA ALA A 111 7.73 -11.84 6.11
C ALA A 111 8.67 -10.93 6.91
N SER A 112 9.32 -9.96 6.25
CA SER A 112 10.20 -9.02 6.94
C SER A 112 9.45 -8.07 7.89
N MET A 113 8.22 -7.67 7.54
CA MET A 113 7.36 -6.92 8.46
C MET A 113 6.96 -7.77 9.66
N LEU A 114 6.54 -9.02 9.41
CA LEU A 114 6.11 -9.95 10.46
C LEU A 114 7.24 -10.41 11.39
N GLU A 115 8.47 -10.44 10.89
CA GLU A 115 9.67 -10.69 11.71
C GLU A 115 9.89 -9.58 12.73
N TYR A 116 9.65 -8.32 12.34
CA TYR A 116 9.76 -7.17 13.22
C TYR A 116 8.56 -7.06 14.18
N ASP A 117 7.36 -7.25 13.65
CA ASP A 117 6.09 -7.12 14.35
C ASP A 117 5.14 -8.25 13.96
N SER A 118 4.92 -9.20 14.88
CA SER A 118 4.08 -10.38 14.63
C SER A 118 2.62 -10.08 14.27
N GLU A 119 2.15 -8.86 14.55
CA GLU A 119 0.81 -8.39 14.22
C GLU A 119 0.77 -7.45 13.01
N ALA A 120 1.88 -7.33 12.27
CA ALA A 120 2.00 -6.41 11.15
C ALA A 120 0.92 -6.62 10.08
N VAL A 121 0.40 -5.52 9.57
CA VAL A 121 -0.51 -5.41 8.44
C VAL A 121 0.18 -4.56 7.37
N TRP A 122 0.44 -5.17 6.22
CA TRP A 122 0.95 -4.48 5.05
C TRP A 122 -0.19 -3.75 4.33
N VAL A 123 -0.14 -2.43 4.36
CA VAL A 123 -1.06 -1.55 3.64
C VAL A 123 -0.52 -1.34 2.22
N ILE A 124 -1.30 -1.72 1.21
CA ILE A 124 -0.91 -1.69 -0.20
C ILE A 124 -1.85 -0.78 -0.99
N GLN A 125 -1.30 0.05 -1.86
CA GLN A 125 -2.08 0.88 -2.77
C GLN A 125 -2.55 0.08 -3.99
N SER A 126 -3.86 0.04 -4.22
CA SER A 126 -4.45 -0.47 -5.46
C SER A 126 -4.33 0.56 -6.58
N TRP A 127 -3.15 0.68 -7.21
CA TRP A 127 -2.93 1.55 -8.38
C TRP A 127 -2.16 0.85 -9.50
N ARG A 128 -2.65 0.96 -10.74
CA ARG A 128 -2.18 0.18 -11.90
C ARG A 128 -2.09 -1.32 -11.57
N GLU A 129 -0.95 -1.97 -11.78
CA GLU A 129 -0.79 -3.39 -11.53
C GLU A 129 -0.81 -3.78 -10.05
N ASN A 130 -0.59 -2.84 -9.10
CA ASN A 130 -0.53 -3.16 -7.68
C ASN A 130 -1.93 -3.26 -7.05
N PRO A 131 -2.20 -4.22 -6.14
CA PRO A 131 -1.38 -5.40 -5.90
C PRO A 131 -1.41 -6.35 -7.12
N ALA A 132 -0.24 -6.82 -7.56
CA ALA A 132 -0.15 -7.71 -8.71
C ALA A 132 -0.73 -9.09 -8.37
N GLN A 133 -1.45 -9.72 -9.31
CA GLN A 133 -2.04 -11.05 -9.12
C GLN A 133 -1.01 -12.08 -8.67
N GLU A 134 0.12 -12.16 -9.37
CA GLU A 134 1.23 -13.03 -8.98
C GLU A 134 1.78 -12.70 -7.58
N GLY A 135 1.79 -11.42 -7.19
CA GLY A 135 2.17 -10.99 -5.86
C GLY A 135 1.25 -11.54 -4.78
N LEU A 136 -0.07 -11.40 -4.96
CA LEU A 136 -1.07 -11.94 -4.03
C LEU A 136 -1.00 -13.47 -3.95
N ASN A 137 -0.70 -14.16 -5.05
CA ASN A 137 -0.47 -15.62 -5.06
C ASN A 137 0.73 -16.05 -4.20
N GLY A 138 1.70 -15.16 -3.95
CA GLY A 138 2.83 -15.42 -3.05
C GLY A 138 2.47 -15.34 -1.56
N ILE A 139 1.33 -14.75 -1.22
CA ILE A 139 0.82 -14.69 0.14
C ILE A 139 0.10 -16.01 0.41
N VAL A 140 0.27 -16.59 1.59
CA VAL A 140 -0.44 -17.81 2.00
C VAL A 140 -1.81 -17.45 2.61
N PRO A 141 -2.84 -18.32 2.50
CA PRO A 141 -4.19 -18.01 2.98
C PRO A 141 -4.26 -17.48 4.42
N GLU A 142 -3.51 -18.08 5.34
CA GLU A 142 -3.44 -17.69 6.75
C GLU A 142 -2.81 -16.31 7.00
N ARG A 143 -2.13 -15.74 6.00
CA ARG A 143 -1.51 -14.40 6.04
C ARG A 143 -2.28 -13.35 5.27
N ARG A 144 -3.40 -13.68 4.61
CA ARG A 144 -4.23 -12.66 3.90
C ARG A 144 -4.68 -11.54 4.83
N ASN A 145 -5.01 -11.86 6.09
CA ASN A 145 -5.44 -10.86 7.07
C ASN A 145 -4.31 -9.93 7.54
N ASN A 146 -3.05 -10.22 7.17
CA ASN A 146 -1.91 -9.32 7.37
C ASN A 146 -1.72 -8.37 6.18
N ILE A 147 -2.69 -8.25 5.28
CA ILE A 147 -2.69 -7.29 4.17
C ILE A 147 -3.96 -6.46 4.23
N LEU A 148 -3.84 -5.17 3.94
CA LEU A 148 -4.94 -4.26 3.75
C LEU A 148 -4.75 -3.49 2.44
N VAL A 149 -5.57 -3.80 1.44
CA VAL A 149 -5.54 -3.12 0.15
C VAL A 149 -6.36 -1.83 0.22
N LEU A 150 -5.77 -0.70 -0.13
CA LEU A 150 -6.49 0.54 -0.34
C LEU A 150 -6.99 0.54 -1.79
N ASP A 151 -8.28 0.31 -2.04
CA ASP A 151 -8.84 0.46 -3.37
C ASP A 151 -8.88 1.96 -3.71
N LEU A 152 -7.84 2.45 -4.36
CA LEU A 152 -7.42 3.85 -4.30
C LEU A 152 -8.39 4.82 -4.97
N TYR A 153 -9.09 4.35 -6.00
CA TYR A 153 -9.90 5.18 -6.90
C TYR A 153 -11.28 4.56 -7.12
N ALA A 154 -11.86 4.03 -6.05
CA ALA A 154 -13.03 3.15 -6.15
C ALA A 154 -14.31 3.87 -6.62
N GLU A 155 -14.34 5.21 -6.59
CA GLU A 155 -15.45 5.99 -7.12
C GLU A 155 -15.51 6.04 -8.66
N LEU A 156 -14.42 5.69 -9.34
CA LEU A 156 -14.34 5.72 -10.82
C LEU A 156 -13.76 4.45 -11.42
N ASP A 157 -12.82 3.80 -10.73
CA ASP A 157 -12.26 2.50 -11.08
C ASP A 157 -12.30 1.57 -9.86
N PRO A 158 -13.49 1.08 -9.44
CA PRO A 158 -13.60 0.11 -8.37
C PRO A 158 -12.93 -1.20 -8.77
N ARG A 159 -11.83 -1.55 -8.11
CA ARG A 159 -11.05 -2.75 -8.43
C ARG A 159 -11.36 -3.92 -7.53
N TRP A 160 -12.01 -3.67 -6.38
CA TRP A 160 -12.57 -4.71 -5.52
C TRP A 160 -13.52 -5.67 -6.25
N ILE A 161 -14.04 -5.32 -7.43
CA ILE A 161 -14.86 -6.22 -8.26
C ILE A 161 -14.05 -7.32 -8.97
N GLY A 162 -12.73 -7.36 -8.80
CA GLY A 162 -11.83 -8.32 -9.44
C GLY A 162 -11.25 -7.87 -10.78
N ARG A 163 -11.43 -6.61 -11.18
CA ARG A 163 -10.80 -6.03 -12.38
C ARG A 163 -10.69 -4.50 -12.33
N SER A 164 -9.72 -3.93 -13.05
CA SER A 164 -9.65 -2.51 -13.37
C SER A 164 -10.31 -2.24 -14.72
N ASN A 165 -11.23 -1.28 -14.74
CA ASN A 165 -11.90 -0.78 -15.94
C ASN A 165 -11.01 0.20 -16.73
N ILE A 166 -10.00 0.81 -16.09
CA ILE A 166 -9.09 1.77 -16.74
C ILE A 166 -7.87 1.09 -17.34
N TRP A 167 -7.26 0.16 -16.61
CA TRP A 167 -5.94 -0.40 -16.97
C TRP A 167 -5.98 -1.87 -17.37
N GLY A 168 -7.13 -2.55 -17.27
CA GLY A 168 -7.31 -3.93 -17.74
C GLY A 168 -6.65 -5.00 -16.87
N TYR A 169 -6.14 -4.65 -15.69
CA TYR A 169 -5.65 -5.64 -14.71
C TYR A 169 -6.81 -6.43 -14.12
N GLN A 170 -6.57 -7.69 -13.81
CA GLN A 170 -7.58 -8.63 -13.33
C GLN A 170 -7.03 -9.44 -12.15
N TRP A 171 -7.91 -9.75 -11.20
CA TRP A 171 -7.69 -10.69 -10.11
C TRP A 171 -8.47 -11.98 -10.37
N ASP A 172 -8.00 -13.10 -9.83
CA ASP A 172 -8.65 -14.39 -10.04
C ASP A 172 -10.05 -14.39 -9.41
N GLU A 173 -10.20 -13.72 -8.26
CA GLU A 173 -11.47 -13.53 -7.56
C GLU A 173 -11.70 -12.06 -7.16
N PRO A 174 -12.98 -11.64 -6.94
CA PRO A 174 -13.28 -10.35 -6.34
C PRO A 174 -12.62 -10.14 -4.96
N GLU A 175 -12.67 -8.90 -4.49
CA GLU A 175 -12.07 -8.45 -3.23
C GLU A 175 -10.57 -8.75 -3.15
N PHE A 176 -9.86 -8.57 -4.27
CA PHE A 176 -8.41 -8.81 -4.37
C PHE A 176 -8.06 -10.23 -3.89
N ASP A 177 -8.73 -11.25 -4.42
CA ASP A 177 -8.63 -12.65 -3.99
C ASP A 177 -8.95 -12.87 -2.51
N GLY A 178 -10.02 -12.24 -2.00
CA GLY A 178 -10.41 -12.34 -0.59
C GLY A 178 -9.42 -11.68 0.38
N THR A 179 -8.70 -10.65 -0.08
CA THR A 179 -7.79 -9.86 0.74
C THR A 179 -8.55 -8.69 1.39
N PRO A 180 -8.36 -8.39 2.68
CA PRO A 180 -8.98 -7.23 3.31
C PRO A 180 -8.71 -5.94 2.55
N TRP A 181 -9.72 -5.09 2.39
CA TRP A 181 -9.60 -3.88 1.59
C TRP A 181 -10.44 -2.71 2.11
N VAL A 182 -10.09 -1.50 1.68
CA VAL A 182 -10.78 -0.24 2.01
C VAL A 182 -11.25 0.42 0.72
N TRP A 183 -12.51 0.83 0.68
CA TRP A 183 -13.05 1.59 -0.45
C TRP A 183 -12.60 3.05 -0.31
N ASN A 184 -11.87 3.61 -1.26
CA ASN A 184 -11.42 5.01 -1.17
C ASN A 184 -11.96 5.88 -2.29
N MET A 185 -12.25 7.13 -1.93
CA MET A 185 -12.45 8.21 -2.89
C MET A 185 -11.12 8.94 -3.13
N LEU A 186 -10.61 8.89 -4.35
CA LEU A 186 -9.41 9.65 -4.75
C LEU A 186 -9.77 11.11 -5.01
N ASN A 187 -10.74 11.36 -5.88
CA ASN A 187 -11.28 12.66 -6.29
C ASN A 187 -10.24 13.60 -6.95
N ASN A 188 -9.21 14.03 -6.22
CA ASN A 188 -8.28 15.07 -6.66
C ASN A 188 -6.94 14.51 -7.14
N PHE A 189 -6.47 15.01 -8.29
CA PHE A 189 -5.16 14.74 -8.86
C PHE A 189 -4.33 16.03 -8.93
N GLY A 190 -3.17 16.06 -8.28
CA GLY A 190 -2.16 17.11 -8.32
C GLY A 190 -2.62 18.48 -7.80
N GLY A 191 -3.70 18.55 -7.03
CA GLY A 191 -4.30 19.83 -6.61
C GLY A 191 -4.96 20.60 -7.74
N ARG A 192 -5.25 19.95 -8.88
CA ARG A 192 -5.97 20.61 -9.97
C ARG A 192 -7.38 20.98 -9.51
N MET A 193 -7.76 22.22 -9.79
CA MET A 193 -9.02 22.80 -9.32
C MET A 193 -10.14 22.64 -10.36
N GLY A 194 -11.37 22.64 -9.88
CA GLY A 194 -12.59 22.56 -10.68
C GLY A 194 -13.73 22.04 -9.83
N ILE A 195 -14.98 22.31 -10.25
CA ILE A 195 -16.16 21.69 -9.64
C ILE A 195 -16.36 20.33 -10.31
N HIS A 196 -16.01 19.27 -9.61
CA HIS A 196 -16.17 17.89 -10.09
C HIS A 196 -16.34 16.94 -8.91
N GLY A 197 -16.84 15.73 -9.17
CA GLY A 197 -17.04 14.69 -8.17
C GLY A 197 -18.17 13.74 -8.52
N GLN A 198 -18.20 12.57 -7.85
CA GLN A 198 -19.17 11.51 -8.12
C GLN A 198 -20.15 11.33 -6.95
N LEU A 199 -20.91 12.37 -6.58
CA LEU A 199 -21.83 12.33 -5.43
C LEU A 199 -22.82 11.15 -5.48
N GLY A 200 -23.35 10.83 -6.67
CA GLY A 200 -24.24 9.69 -6.85
C GLY A 200 -23.55 8.37 -6.49
N VAL A 201 -22.32 8.18 -6.95
CA VAL A 201 -21.51 6.98 -6.65
C VAL A 201 -21.22 6.89 -5.15
N LEU A 202 -20.84 8.00 -4.49
CA LEU A 202 -20.61 8.01 -3.05
C LEU A 202 -21.86 7.59 -2.27
N ALA A 203 -23.02 8.12 -2.65
CA ALA A 203 -24.28 7.84 -1.96
C ALA A 203 -24.79 6.41 -2.15
N THR A 204 -24.42 5.71 -3.23
CA THR A 204 -24.96 4.37 -3.55
C THR A 204 -23.94 3.25 -3.49
N GLU A 205 -22.72 3.45 -3.99
CA GLU A 205 -21.81 2.35 -4.27
C GLU A 205 -21.06 1.84 -3.04
N ILE A 206 -20.86 2.67 -2.02
CA ILE A 206 -20.28 2.24 -0.74
C ILE A 206 -21.18 1.21 -0.04
N PRO A 207 -22.47 1.48 0.25
CA PRO A 207 -23.34 0.47 0.85
C PRO A 207 -23.61 -0.72 -0.09
N ASN A 208 -23.64 -0.51 -1.41
CA ASN A 208 -23.77 -1.60 -2.38
C ASN A 208 -22.55 -2.54 -2.32
N ALA A 209 -21.33 -2.01 -2.28
CA ALA A 209 -20.11 -2.81 -2.16
C ALA A 209 -20.13 -3.65 -0.88
N TYR A 210 -20.46 -3.05 0.26
CA TYR A 210 -20.56 -3.77 1.53
C TYR A 210 -21.63 -4.88 1.49
N LYS A 211 -22.83 -4.59 0.95
CA LYS A 211 -23.91 -5.58 0.81
C LYS A 211 -23.55 -6.72 -0.13
N THR A 212 -22.90 -6.41 -1.26
CA THR A 212 -22.52 -7.37 -2.29
C THR A 212 -21.50 -8.37 -1.73
N THR A 213 -20.50 -7.87 -1.01
CA THR A 213 -19.42 -8.68 -0.44
C THR A 213 -19.82 -9.44 0.83
N SER A 214 -20.90 -9.02 1.52
CA SER A 214 -21.42 -9.71 2.71
C SER A 214 -22.52 -10.74 2.43
N THR A 215 -23.00 -10.85 1.18
CA THR A 215 -24.09 -11.78 0.87
C THR A 215 -23.60 -13.22 0.89
N GLY A 216 -23.97 -13.98 1.92
CA GLY A 216 -23.65 -15.40 2.08
C GLY A 216 -22.20 -15.70 2.51
N LYS A 217 -21.39 -14.68 2.78
CA LYS A 217 -19.98 -14.78 3.21
C LYS A 217 -19.61 -13.61 4.12
N THR A 218 -18.45 -13.72 4.78
CA THR A 218 -17.84 -12.58 5.48
C THR A 218 -17.22 -11.63 4.45
N SER A 219 -17.67 -10.37 4.42
CA SER A 219 -17.06 -9.34 3.57
C SER A 219 -15.60 -9.07 3.94
N HIS A 220 -14.76 -8.86 2.94
CA HIS A 220 -13.37 -8.41 3.12
C HIS A 220 -13.24 -6.88 3.09
N MET A 221 -14.32 -6.13 2.82
CA MET A 221 -14.37 -4.68 2.99
C MET A 221 -14.26 -4.32 4.48
N LYS A 222 -13.15 -3.66 4.87
CA LYS A 222 -12.84 -3.29 6.26
C LYS A 222 -13.04 -1.81 6.58
N GLY A 223 -13.37 -0.99 5.58
CA GLY A 223 -13.67 0.41 5.81
C GLY A 223 -13.84 1.21 4.53
N ILE A 224 -13.95 2.52 4.73
CA ILE A 224 -13.96 3.55 3.70
C ILE A 224 -12.86 4.58 3.99
N GLY A 225 -12.44 5.35 2.99
CA GLY A 225 -11.39 6.34 3.16
C GLY A 225 -11.29 7.38 2.04
N ILE A 226 -10.41 8.35 2.25
CA ILE A 226 -10.06 9.39 1.27
C ILE A 226 -8.60 9.24 0.86
N THR A 227 -8.33 9.33 -0.43
CA THR A 227 -6.99 9.20 -1.04
C THR A 227 -6.65 10.36 -2.01
N PRO A 228 -7.09 11.61 -1.77
CA PRO A 228 -6.79 12.69 -2.69
C PRO A 228 -5.30 13.03 -2.71
N GLU A 229 -4.77 13.36 -3.88
CA GLU A 229 -3.42 13.88 -4.01
C GLU A 229 -3.27 15.26 -3.33
N ALA A 230 -4.38 16.01 -3.23
CA ALA A 230 -4.45 17.25 -2.47
C ALA A 230 -5.85 17.50 -1.89
N LEU A 231 -5.89 18.10 -0.70
CA LEU A 231 -7.12 18.58 -0.05
C LEU A 231 -7.41 20.04 -0.49
N GLU A 232 -8.48 20.65 0.04
CA GLU A 232 -8.90 22.04 -0.20
C GLU A 232 -9.73 22.30 -1.48
N SER A 233 -10.32 21.25 -2.07
CA SER A 233 -11.31 21.38 -3.15
C SER A 233 -12.56 20.55 -2.85
N ASN A 234 -13.69 20.92 -3.46
CA ASN A 234 -14.94 20.13 -3.48
C ASN A 234 -15.37 19.56 -2.10
N PRO A 235 -15.54 20.39 -1.05
CA PRO A 235 -15.74 19.94 0.34
C PRO A 235 -16.97 19.03 0.52
N VAL A 236 -18.03 19.25 -0.28
CA VAL A 236 -19.27 18.45 -0.22
C VAL A 236 -19.04 16.95 -0.43
N LEU A 237 -17.98 16.57 -1.16
CA LEU A 237 -17.64 15.15 -1.37
C LEU A 237 -17.07 14.52 -0.10
N PHE A 238 -16.23 15.27 0.61
CA PHE A 238 -15.58 14.83 1.85
C PHE A 238 -16.56 14.81 3.02
N ASP A 239 -17.54 15.70 3.02
CA ASP A 239 -18.61 15.71 4.02
C ASP A 239 -19.64 14.58 3.79
N LEU A 240 -19.85 14.16 2.54
CA LEU A 240 -20.78 13.07 2.21
C LEU A 240 -20.20 11.68 2.50
N LEU A 241 -18.90 11.51 2.28
CA LEU A 241 -18.19 10.25 2.49
C LEU A 241 -18.14 9.87 3.98
#